data_AF-A0A1Y1YHE8-F1
#
_entry.id   AF-A0A1Y1YHE8-F1
#
_cell.length_a   1.000
_cell.length_b   1.000
_cell.length_c   1.000
_cell.angle_alpha   90.00
_cell.angle_beta   90.00
_cell.angle_gamma   90.00
#
_symmetry.space_group_name_H-M   'P 1'
#
loop_
_entity.id
_entity.type
_entity.pdbx_description
1 polymer ?
#
loop_
_entity_poly.entity_id
_entity_poly.type
_entity_poly.pdbx_seq_one_letter_code
_entity_poly.pdbx_strand_id
1 'polypeptide(L)'
;MSKTYEENTKDFYNELNSECDPEKLLYIAKQGIFLDEPLLKYEKIKNHEYVVDISIMCKQFYEINNKKQYNRLKYFYKEIKIKKNNEITRNWDNDVIHEFYNIIVINKYLIDELLKEKNDKFLIELIIAKDYPNFFLFYLYNYAYIYTDVFILFYKYNYSKYEIPKLYFEVFKYFYSNVHKHLLDNFIDSNKHRYAKHIVSNLISYYENDINILNYCLDKVKKYNLTIDPCHYEFKLSFRHSLKYMNFYSNNLFNKNNLYLKCRDNYTSDFINSNFSDRGIKSRALSEVYKKDMLVKYNVNFNEIVDCEIISNNENNDKVIDSEDEDIDNNERIIHYNTKENLIKIIDPQYSGILSYKDKYYENYTNIYKFVFIKNYLRKYKEIDKILKDPNYVLSLKIDISNYNELLIIKLCYIASLIYNRANKFIIYVLMYYDCKRFYIKLRNNKIIFNGEKYPNSIYNIYNILTRTPHKVFNSYFINPESHYNEFF
;
A
#
# COMPACT_ATOMS: atom_id res chain seq x y z
N MET A 1 22.89 -32.75 11.57
CA MET A 1 22.89 -31.56 10.68
C MET A 1 21.48 -31.00 10.66
N SER A 2 21.32 -29.68 10.76
CA SER A 2 20.02 -29.05 10.49
C SER A 2 19.67 -29.22 9.01
N LYS A 3 18.40 -29.48 8.70
CA LYS A 3 17.90 -29.53 7.32
C LYS A 3 18.07 -28.18 6.62
N THR A 4 18.25 -28.22 5.31
CA THR A 4 18.29 -27.05 4.43
C THR A 4 16.89 -26.43 4.27
N TYR A 5 16.82 -25.18 3.80
CA TYR A 5 15.54 -24.53 3.47
C TYR A 5 14.72 -25.33 2.45
N GLU A 6 15.36 -25.89 1.43
CA GLU A 6 14.70 -26.71 0.40
C GLU A 6 14.12 -28.01 0.99
N GLU A 7 14.87 -28.70 1.86
CA GLU A 7 14.40 -29.91 2.54
C GLU A 7 13.20 -29.60 3.46
N ASN A 8 13.28 -28.53 4.25
CA ASN A 8 12.18 -28.09 5.09
C ASN A 8 10.96 -27.67 4.26
N THR A 9 11.18 -27.00 3.12
CA THR A 9 10.10 -26.60 2.19
C THR A 9 9.40 -27.84 1.65
N LYS A 10 10.15 -28.86 1.23
CA LYS A 10 9.59 -30.13 0.78
C LYS A 10 8.77 -30.82 1.87
N ASP A 11 9.30 -30.88 3.09
CA ASP A 11 8.58 -31.45 4.24
C ASP A 11 7.31 -30.67 4.57
N PHE A 12 7.36 -29.34 4.48
CA PHE A 12 6.21 -28.48 4.69
C PHE A 12 5.11 -28.77 3.67
N TYR A 13 5.42 -28.82 2.38
CA TYR A 13 4.42 -29.12 1.35
C TYR A 13 3.92 -30.58 1.42
N ASN A 14 4.76 -31.54 1.83
CA ASN A 14 4.31 -32.91 2.08
C ASN A 14 3.28 -32.96 3.22
N GLU A 15 3.53 -32.24 4.31
CA GLU A 15 2.60 -32.13 5.43
C GLU A 15 1.33 -31.35 5.04
N LEU A 16 1.46 -30.25 4.30
CA LEU A 16 0.33 -29.43 3.85
C LEU A 16 -0.64 -30.22 2.97
N ASN A 17 -0.10 -31.14 2.16
CA ASN A 17 -0.89 -31.97 1.25
C ASN A 17 -1.39 -33.28 1.89
N SER A 18 -0.91 -33.65 3.08
CA SER A 18 -1.35 -34.84 3.84
C SER A 18 -2.61 -34.55 4.66
N GLU A 19 -2.72 -35.02 5.90
CA GLU A 19 -3.78 -34.65 6.84
C GLU A 19 -3.70 -33.17 7.28
N CYS A 20 -2.55 -32.52 7.08
CA CYS A 20 -2.31 -31.11 7.36
C CYS A 20 -2.46 -30.78 8.86
N ASP A 21 -1.49 -31.25 9.66
CA ASP A 21 -1.33 -30.86 11.07
C ASP A 21 -0.78 -29.41 11.16
N PRO A 22 -1.58 -28.43 11.65
CA PRO A 22 -1.15 -27.04 11.71
C PRO A 22 0.02 -26.78 12.67
N GLU A 23 0.09 -27.50 13.80
CA GLU A 23 1.20 -27.41 14.76
C GLU A 23 2.50 -27.87 14.11
N LYS A 24 2.46 -28.99 13.39
CA LYS A 24 3.61 -29.53 12.67
C LYS A 24 4.04 -28.61 11.53
N LEU A 25 3.10 -28.02 10.79
CA LEU A 25 3.40 -27.02 9.76
C LEU A 25 4.09 -25.79 10.34
N LEU A 26 3.59 -25.26 11.45
CA LEU A 26 4.24 -24.14 12.14
C LEU A 26 5.64 -24.52 12.64
N TYR A 27 5.81 -25.74 13.16
CA TYR A 27 7.11 -26.24 13.61
C TYR A 27 8.13 -26.32 12.45
N ILE A 28 7.73 -26.82 11.29
CA ILE A 28 8.59 -26.86 10.09
C ILE A 28 8.91 -25.45 9.60
N ALA A 29 7.89 -24.57 9.50
CA ALA A 29 8.08 -23.19 9.07
C ALA A 29 9.07 -22.41 9.96
N LYS A 30 9.09 -22.68 11.27
CA LYS A 30 10.06 -22.10 12.23
C LYS A 30 11.51 -22.48 11.96
N GLN A 31 11.75 -23.56 11.22
CA GLN A 31 13.10 -23.97 10.82
C GLN A 31 13.56 -23.29 9.53
N GLY A 32 12.69 -22.52 8.87
CA GLY A 32 12.97 -21.81 7.63
C GLY A 32 12.51 -22.61 6.40
N ILE A 33 11.60 -22.00 5.64
CA ILE A 33 11.05 -22.54 4.39
C ILE A 33 10.89 -21.42 3.36
N PHE A 34 10.80 -21.81 2.09
CA PHE A 34 10.18 -21.00 1.05
C PHE A 34 8.68 -21.32 1.02
N LEU A 35 7.86 -20.27 0.88
CA LEU A 35 6.43 -20.42 0.71
C LEU A 35 6.06 -19.72 -0.60
N ASP A 36 6.06 -20.48 -1.68
CA ASP A 36 5.96 -19.95 -3.04
C ASP A 36 4.57 -19.36 -3.34
N GLU A 37 3.54 -19.77 -2.60
CA GLU A 37 2.17 -19.26 -2.74
C GLU A 37 1.43 -19.09 -1.40
N PRO A 38 0.39 -18.22 -1.35
CA PRO A 38 -0.42 -18.01 -0.15
C PRO A 38 -1.17 -19.23 0.38
N LEU A 39 -1.09 -19.45 1.69
CA LEU A 39 -1.84 -20.51 2.40
C LEU A 39 -3.36 -20.31 2.35
N LEU A 40 -3.84 -19.12 1.99
CA LEU A 40 -5.27 -18.82 1.86
C LEU A 40 -6.00 -19.70 0.82
N LYS A 41 -5.25 -20.32 -0.10
CA LYS A 41 -5.77 -21.24 -1.13
C LYS A 41 -6.00 -22.67 -0.61
N TYR A 42 -5.49 -23.00 0.58
CA TYR A 42 -5.50 -24.36 1.12
C TYR A 42 -6.62 -24.54 2.14
N GLU A 43 -7.73 -25.17 1.74
CA GLU A 43 -8.94 -25.34 2.57
C GLU A 43 -8.66 -25.91 3.97
N LYS A 44 -7.71 -26.84 4.09
CA LYS A 44 -7.35 -27.52 5.35
C LYS A 44 -6.76 -26.56 6.40
N ILE A 45 -6.07 -25.50 5.98
CA ILE A 45 -5.37 -24.59 6.89
C ILE A 45 -5.81 -23.13 6.79
N LYS A 46 -6.46 -22.68 5.72
CA LYS A 46 -6.75 -21.24 5.46
C LYS A 46 -7.49 -20.51 6.59
N ASN A 47 -8.18 -21.24 7.46
CA ASN A 47 -8.91 -20.72 8.62
C ASN A 47 -8.18 -20.94 9.96
N HIS A 48 -7.04 -21.64 9.97
CA HIS A 48 -6.25 -21.81 11.18
C HIS A 48 -5.51 -20.52 11.53
N GLU A 49 -5.28 -20.27 12.82
CA GLU A 49 -4.64 -19.04 13.27
C GLU A 49 -3.16 -18.94 12.88
N TYR A 50 -2.48 -20.09 12.80
CA TYR A 50 -1.08 -20.19 12.37
C TYR A 50 -0.83 -19.82 10.91
N VAL A 51 -1.86 -19.65 10.08
CA VAL A 51 -1.70 -19.05 8.75
C VAL A 51 -1.08 -17.67 8.88
N VAL A 52 -1.51 -16.87 9.86
CA VAL A 52 -0.98 -15.52 10.09
C VAL A 52 0.50 -15.62 10.43
N ASP A 53 0.86 -16.50 11.37
CA ASP A 53 2.24 -16.75 11.80
C ASP A 53 3.15 -17.14 10.64
N ILE A 54 2.79 -18.21 9.93
CA ILE A 54 3.60 -18.77 8.84
C ILE A 54 3.75 -17.74 7.72
N SER A 55 2.66 -17.05 7.36
CA SER A 55 2.69 -16.06 6.27
C SER A 55 3.60 -14.87 6.59
N ILE A 56 3.62 -14.40 7.85
CA ILE A 56 4.54 -13.33 8.27
C ILE A 56 5.99 -13.80 8.20
N MET A 57 6.27 -15.01 8.70
CA MET A 57 7.63 -15.57 8.71
C MET A 57 8.18 -15.74 7.29
N CYS A 58 7.32 -16.14 6.35
CA CYS A 58 7.68 -16.37 4.96
C CYS A 58 7.45 -15.14 4.06
N LYS A 59 7.02 -14.00 4.61
CA LYS A 59 6.63 -12.78 3.88
C LYS A 59 5.58 -13.03 2.76
N GLN A 60 4.66 -13.95 2.98
CA GLN A 60 3.62 -14.34 2.02
C GLN A 60 2.28 -13.64 2.29
N PHE A 61 1.48 -13.43 1.24
CA PHE A 61 0.15 -12.85 1.38
C PHE A 61 -0.80 -13.72 2.21
N TYR A 62 -1.66 -13.08 3.01
CA TYR A 62 -2.66 -13.80 3.82
C TYR A 62 -3.93 -12.99 4.07
N GLU A 63 -5.00 -13.71 4.42
CA GLU A 63 -6.30 -13.14 4.78
C GLU A 63 -6.63 -13.39 6.26
N ILE A 64 -7.53 -12.56 6.80
CA ILE A 64 -8.15 -12.77 8.11
C ILE A 64 -9.59 -13.22 7.89
N ASN A 65 -9.89 -14.47 8.21
CA ASN A 65 -11.18 -15.12 7.99
C ASN A 65 -11.97 -15.34 9.28
N ASN A 66 -11.32 -15.24 10.44
CA ASN A 66 -11.95 -15.45 11.73
C ASN A 66 -11.27 -14.70 12.88
N LYS A 67 -11.87 -14.81 14.07
CA LYS A 67 -11.46 -14.07 15.24
C LYS A 67 -10.09 -14.47 15.77
N LYS A 68 -9.73 -15.76 15.66
CA LYS A 68 -8.42 -16.25 16.11
C LYS A 68 -7.30 -15.62 15.27
N GLN A 69 -7.45 -15.62 13.95
CA GLN A 69 -6.52 -14.94 13.04
C GLN A 69 -6.44 -13.42 13.31
N TYR A 70 -7.58 -12.75 13.54
CA TYR A 70 -7.58 -11.33 13.91
C TYR A 70 -6.83 -11.07 15.22
N ASN A 71 -6.97 -11.96 16.22
CA ASN A 71 -6.23 -11.87 17.47
C ASN A 71 -4.71 -12.09 17.25
N ARG A 72 -4.30 -13.00 16.35
CA ARG A 72 -2.89 -13.16 15.95
C ARG A 72 -2.33 -11.90 15.29
N LEU A 73 -3.07 -11.26 14.38
CA LEU A 73 -2.71 -9.96 13.79
C LEU A 73 -2.46 -8.90 14.89
N LYS A 74 -3.35 -8.81 15.89
CA LYS A 74 -3.16 -7.90 17.03
C LYS A 74 -2.01 -8.28 17.95
N TYR A 75 -1.70 -9.57 18.08
CA TYR A 75 -0.53 -10.04 18.81
C TYR A 75 0.75 -9.56 18.12
N PHE A 76 0.91 -9.80 16.81
CA PHE A 76 2.08 -9.34 16.06
C PHE A 76 2.24 -7.82 16.09
N TYR A 77 1.13 -7.08 16.01
CA TYR A 77 1.15 -5.63 16.21
C TYR A 77 1.80 -5.20 17.54
N LYS A 78 1.47 -5.90 18.64
CA LYS A 78 2.05 -5.61 19.96
C LYS A 78 3.51 -6.05 20.04
N GLU A 79 3.83 -7.25 19.54
CA GLU A 79 5.18 -7.79 19.54
C GLU A 79 6.18 -6.91 18.77
N ILE A 80 5.81 -6.45 17.58
CA ILE A 80 6.67 -5.57 16.78
C ILE A 80 6.97 -4.26 17.54
N LYS A 81 6.00 -3.76 18.31
CA LYS A 81 6.21 -2.57 19.18
C LYS A 81 7.10 -2.85 20.38
N ILE A 82 6.95 -3.99 21.03
CA ILE A 82 7.80 -4.37 22.16
C ILE A 82 9.24 -4.52 21.67
N LYS A 83 9.45 -5.18 20.52
CA LYS A 83 10.77 -5.34 19.93
C LYS A 83 11.39 -3.99 19.57
N LYS A 84 10.65 -3.08 18.92
CA LYS A 84 11.10 -1.71 18.60
C LYS A 84 11.64 -0.91 19.80
N ASN A 85 11.26 -1.26 21.03
CA ASN A 85 11.72 -0.60 22.26
C ASN A 85 12.93 -1.28 22.93
N ASN A 86 13.42 -2.42 22.44
CA ASN A 86 14.62 -3.07 22.95
C ASN A 86 15.83 -2.69 22.08
N GLU A 87 16.92 -2.22 22.72
CA GLU A 87 18.15 -1.72 22.08
C GLU A 87 18.83 -2.73 21.12
N ILE A 88 18.49 -4.01 21.21
CA ILE A 88 19.00 -5.10 20.36
C ILE A 88 18.36 -5.11 18.96
N THR A 89 17.29 -4.35 18.71
CA THR A 89 16.60 -4.33 17.40
C THR A 89 16.54 -2.95 16.72
N ARG A 90 17.52 -2.08 16.96
CA ARG A 90 17.68 -0.82 16.18
C ARG A 90 17.72 -1.01 14.65
N ASN A 91 17.89 -2.25 14.16
CA ASN A 91 17.85 -2.60 12.73
C ASN A 91 16.44 -3.04 12.23
N TRP A 92 15.40 -2.98 13.07
CA TRP A 92 14.02 -3.12 12.59
C TRP A 92 13.52 -1.73 12.21
N ASP A 93 13.93 -1.29 11.02
CA ASP A 93 13.48 -0.04 10.42
C ASP A 93 11.95 0.03 10.34
N ASN A 94 11.41 1.24 10.18
CA ASN A 94 9.98 1.46 9.92
C ASN A 94 9.46 0.56 8.78
N ASP A 95 10.35 0.14 7.88
CA ASP A 95 10.12 -0.80 6.78
C ASP A 95 9.54 -2.15 7.22
N VAL A 96 9.91 -2.70 8.40
CA VAL A 96 9.39 -4.00 8.87
C VAL A 96 7.89 -3.95 9.18
N ILE A 97 7.41 -2.83 9.73
CA ILE A 97 5.98 -2.63 9.99
C ILE A 97 5.22 -2.49 8.67
N HIS A 98 5.79 -1.74 7.72
CA HIS A 98 5.21 -1.60 6.39
C HIS A 98 5.16 -2.94 5.65
N GLU A 99 6.22 -3.74 5.68
CA GLU A 99 6.28 -5.08 5.10
C GLU A 99 5.18 -5.99 5.67
N PHE A 100 5.02 -6.01 7.00
CA PHE A 100 3.99 -6.81 7.67
C PHE A 100 2.57 -6.48 7.19
N TYR A 101 2.23 -5.19 7.14
CA TYR A 101 0.89 -4.80 6.73
C TYR A 101 0.69 -4.94 5.22
N ASN A 102 1.73 -4.78 4.40
CA ASN A 102 1.63 -4.85 2.94
C ASN A 102 1.18 -6.23 2.44
N ILE A 103 1.55 -7.30 3.14
CA ILE A 103 1.14 -8.69 2.79
C ILE A 103 -0.31 -9.05 3.21
N ILE A 104 -1.03 -8.17 3.91
CA ILE A 104 -2.44 -8.43 4.26
C ILE A 104 -3.34 -8.19 3.06
N VAL A 105 -4.05 -9.24 2.63
CA VAL A 105 -5.14 -9.19 1.66
C VAL A 105 -6.44 -8.79 2.38
N ILE A 106 -7.13 -7.78 1.85
CA ILE A 106 -8.30 -7.20 2.51
C ILE A 106 -9.59 -7.87 2.02
N ASN A 107 -10.17 -8.70 2.88
CA ASN A 107 -11.49 -9.29 2.69
C ASN A 107 -12.56 -8.56 3.53
N LYS A 108 -13.83 -8.95 3.36
CA LYS A 108 -14.95 -8.34 4.10
C LYS A 108 -14.84 -8.58 5.61
N TYR A 109 -14.42 -9.78 6.01
CA TYR A 109 -14.29 -10.14 7.42
C TYR A 109 -13.32 -9.21 8.18
N LEU A 110 -12.16 -8.92 7.59
CA LEU A 110 -11.20 -7.99 8.19
C LEU A 110 -11.81 -6.59 8.36
N ILE A 111 -12.51 -6.07 7.33
CA ILE A 111 -13.18 -4.77 7.44
C ILE A 111 -14.24 -4.78 8.54
N ASP A 112 -15.06 -5.84 8.64
CA ASP A 112 -16.04 -6.01 9.71
C ASP A 112 -15.42 -6.00 11.11
N GLU A 113 -14.24 -6.62 11.30
CA GLU A 113 -13.53 -6.60 12.58
C GLU A 113 -12.90 -5.22 12.87
N LEU A 114 -12.37 -4.54 11.86
CA LEU A 114 -11.83 -3.17 12.00
C LEU A 114 -12.92 -2.17 12.40
N LEU A 115 -14.15 -2.35 11.90
CA LEU A 115 -15.30 -1.54 12.32
C LEU A 115 -15.67 -1.76 13.79
N LYS A 116 -15.38 -2.91 14.39
CA LYS A 116 -15.65 -3.20 15.81
C LYS A 116 -14.49 -2.83 16.73
N GLU A 117 -13.34 -2.48 16.17
CA GLU A 117 -12.11 -2.24 16.93
C GLU A 117 -12.17 -0.91 17.70
N LYS A 118 -11.71 -0.95 18.96
CA LYS A 118 -11.71 0.19 19.87
C LYS A 118 -10.33 0.79 20.08
N ASN A 119 -9.28 0.09 19.66
CA ASN A 119 -7.91 0.58 19.73
C ASN A 119 -7.61 1.54 18.57
N ASP A 120 -7.86 2.83 18.80
CA ASP A 120 -7.59 3.91 17.85
C ASP A 120 -6.14 3.89 17.31
N LYS A 121 -5.15 3.58 18.16
CA LYS A 121 -3.73 3.53 17.76
C LYS A 121 -3.46 2.41 16.75
N PHE A 122 -4.07 1.25 16.94
CA PHE A 122 -3.95 0.12 16.01
C PHE A 122 -4.58 0.46 14.66
N LEU A 123 -5.78 1.04 14.65
CA LEU A 123 -6.48 1.44 13.42
C LEU A 123 -5.65 2.45 12.62
N ILE A 124 -5.17 3.51 13.27
CA ILE A 124 -4.39 4.56 12.61
C ILE A 124 -3.10 3.99 12.00
N GLU A 125 -2.35 3.16 12.73
CA GLU A 125 -1.09 2.61 12.24
C GLU A 125 -1.30 1.61 11.10
N LEU A 126 -2.35 0.79 11.15
CA LEU A 126 -2.72 -0.10 10.05
C LEU A 126 -3.10 0.67 8.78
N ILE A 127 -3.81 1.80 8.91
CA ILE A 127 -4.13 2.68 7.78
C ILE A 127 -2.86 3.33 7.22
N ILE A 128 -1.99 3.86 8.09
CA ILE A 128 -0.72 4.50 7.67
C ILE A 128 0.18 3.52 6.93
N ALA A 129 0.24 2.27 7.39
CA ALA A 129 1.18 1.29 6.87
C ALA A 129 0.95 0.93 5.39
N LYS A 130 -0.28 1.01 4.89
CA LYS A 130 -0.61 0.72 3.48
C LYS A 130 -0.18 1.82 2.50
N ASP A 131 0.26 2.97 3.01
CA ASP A 131 0.85 4.11 2.27
C ASP A 131 0.18 4.44 0.92
N TYR A 132 -1.13 4.24 0.82
CA TYR A 132 -1.94 4.55 -0.36
C TYR A 132 -3.27 5.15 0.10
N PRO A 133 -3.50 6.46 -0.16
CA PRO A 133 -4.65 7.19 0.38
C PRO A 133 -6.01 6.56 0.10
N ASN A 134 -6.20 5.96 -1.08
CA ASN A 134 -7.48 5.39 -1.48
C ASN A 134 -7.62 3.90 -1.10
N PHE A 135 -6.61 3.28 -0.47
CA PHE A 135 -6.58 1.83 -0.25
C PHE A 135 -7.82 1.33 0.51
N PHE A 136 -7.98 1.74 1.77
CA PHE A 136 -9.15 1.34 2.56
C PHE A 136 -10.45 1.97 2.05
N LEU A 137 -10.37 3.13 1.40
CA LEU A 137 -11.53 3.79 0.81
C LEU A 137 -12.18 2.91 -0.27
N PHE A 138 -11.39 2.27 -1.14
CA PHE A 138 -11.90 1.29 -2.11
C PHE A 138 -12.61 0.13 -1.44
N TYR A 139 -12.08 -0.42 -0.35
CA TYR A 139 -12.71 -1.56 0.34
C TYR A 139 -13.99 -1.16 1.10
N LEU A 140 -14.01 0.02 1.72
CA LEU A 140 -15.24 0.54 2.34
C LEU A 140 -16.35 0.70 1.31
N TYR A 141 -16.04 1.21 0.11
CA TYR A 141 -17.01 1.35 -0.97
C TYR A 141 -17.40 -0.02 -1.57
N ASN A 142 -16.42 -0.87 -1.88
CA ASN A 142 -16.61 -2.20 -2.44
C ASN A 142 -17.52 -3.09 -1.58
N TYR A 143 -17.48 -2.94 -0.25
CA TYR A 143 -18.33 -3.70 0.67
C TYR A 143 -19.56 -2.92 1.18
N ALA A 144 -19.88 -1.79 0.55
CA ALA A 144 -21.06 -0.96 0.81
C ALA A 144 -21.14 -0.37 2.23
N TYR A 145 -20.01 -0.07 2.87
CA TYR A 145 -19.97 0.66 4.15
C TYR A 145 -20.05 2.18 3.99
N ILE A 146 -19.80 2.69 2.78
CA ILE A 146 -19.96 4.09 2.41
C ILE A 146 -20.71 4.19 1.08
N TYR A 147 -21.51 5.23 0.91
CA TYR A 147 -22.24 5.50 -0.33
C TYR A 147 -21.35 6.13 -1.41
N THR A 148 -21.79 6.09 -2.66
CA THR A 148 -21.07 6.60 -3.83
C THR A 148 -20.64 8.06 -3.68
N ASP A 149 -21.51 8.93 -3.14
CA ASP A 149 -21.18 10.34 -2.91
C ASP A 149 -20.03 10.53 -1.90
N VAL A 150 -20.00 9.71 -0.85
CA VAL A 150 -18.90 9.73 0.15
C VAL A 150 -17.61 9.24 -0.49
N PHE A 151 -17.69 8.16 -1.25
CA PHE A 151 -16.56 7.62 -1.98
C PHE A 151 -15.96 8.69 -2.91
N ILE A 152 -16.80 9.40 -3.67
CA ILE A 152 -16.37 10.45 -4.60
C ILE A 152 -15.81 11.68 -3.87
N LEU A 153 -16.47 12.14 -2.80
CA LEU A 153 -16.04 13.29 -2.01
C LEU A 153 -14.64 13.08 -1.41
N PHE A 154 -14.36 11.87 -0.92
CA PHE A 154 -13.08 11.55 -0.27
C PHE A 154 -12.05 10.89 -1.19
N TYR A 155 -12.43 10.49 -2.40
CA TYR A 155 -11.49 9.93 -3.36
C TYR A 155 -10.42 10.95 -3.72
N LYS A 156 -9.17 10.53 -3.60
CA LYS A 156 -8.03 11.35 -3.95
C LYS A 156 -7.63 11.11 -5.41
N TYR A 157 -7.79 12.12 -6.25
CA TYR A 157 -7.13 12.19 -7.55
C TYR A 157 -5.68 12.54 -7.30
N ASN A 158 -4.79 11.56 -7.45
CA ASN A 158 -3.39 11.79 -7.10
C ASN A 158 -2.44 11.03 -7.98
N TYR A 159 -2.56 11.35 -9.25
CA TYR A 159 -1.44 11.17 -10.11
C TYR A 159 -0.92 12.58 -10.31
N SER A 160 0.19 12.91 -9.65
CA SER A 160 1.16 13.71 -10.37
C SER A 160 1.30 13.05 -11.74
N LYS A 161 1.47 13.81 -12.83
CA LYS A 161 1.57 13.24 -14.19
C LYS A 161 2.69 12.18 -14.35
N TYR A 162 3.39 11.83 -13.28
CA TYR A 162 4.59 11.02 -13.22
C TYR A 162 4.46 9.77 -12.33
N GLU A 163 3.39 9.61 -11.53
CA GLU A 163 3.26 8.47 -10.60
C GLU A 163 2.26 7.41 -11.11
N ILE A 164 2.73 6.18 -11.30
CA ILE A 164 1.83 5.04 -11.50
C ILE A 164 1.07 4.73 -10.21
N PRO A 165 -0.26 4.55 -10.26
CA PRO A 165 -1.03 4.12 -9.12
C PRO A 165 -0.49 2.85 -8.49
N LYS A 166 -0.47 2.84 -7.17
CA LYS A 166 -0.34 1.60 -6.41
C LYS A 166 -1.56 0.71 -6.68
N LEU A 167 -1.38 -0.38 -7.44
CA LEU A 167 -2.45 -1.28 -7.91
C LEU A 167 -2.92 -2.32 -6.87
N TYR A 168 -2.78 -2.04 -5.57
CA TYR A 168 -3.07 -3.05 -4.53
C TYR A 168 -4.51 -3.55 -4.59
N PHE A 169 -5.47 -2.68 -4.89
CA PHE A 169 -6.88 -3.07 -4.96
C PHE A 169 -7.11 -4.01 -6.14
N GLU A 170 -6.65 -3.64 -7.33
CA GLU A 170 -6.79 -4.40 -8.56
C GLU A 170 -6.09 -5.75 -8.47
N VAL A 171 -4.86 -5.79 -7.96
CA VAL A 171 -4.09 -7.03 -7.76
C VAL A 171 -4.82 -7.96 -6.80
N PHE A 172 -5.24 -7.47 -5.63
CA PHE A 172 -5.92 -8.33 -4.67
C PHE A 172 -7.29 -8.79 -5.18
N LYS A 173 -8.00 -7.96 -5.94
CA LYS A 173 -9.24 -8.36 -6.61
C LYS A 173 -9.02 -9.40 -7.71
N TYR A 174 -7.92 -9.34 -8.44
CA TYR A 174 -7.58 -10.32 -9.48
C TYR A 174 -7.21 -11.69 -8.90
N PHE A 175 -6.24 -11.72 -7.98
CA PHE A 175 -5.60 -12.96 -7.53
C PHE A 175 -6.29 -13.62 -6.34
N TYR A 176 -6.93 -12.84 -5.47
CA TYR A 176 -7.45 -13.33 -4.18
C TYR A 176 -8.95 -13.10 -4.00
N SER A 177 -9.58 -12.34 -4.90
CA SER A 177 -11.03 -12.21 -4.95
C SER A 177 -11.58 -12.86 -6.21
N ASN A 178 -12.83 -13.34 -6.14
CA ASN A 178 -13.57 -13.73 -7.34
C ASN A 178 -14.36 -12.58 -7.96
N VAL A 179 -14.17 -11.34 -7.48
CA VAL A 179 -14.94 -10.17 -7.88
C VAL A 179 -14.01 -9.12 -8.50
N HIS A 180 -14.49 -8.47 -9.56
CA HIS A 180 -13.78 -7.38 -10.27
C HIS A 180 -12.42 -7.75 -10.88
N LYS A 181 -12.17 -9.04 -11.19
CA LYS A 181 -10.90 -9.49 -11.80
C LYS A 181 -10.52 -8.67 -13.03
N HIS A 182 -11.47 -8.32 -13.88
CA HIS A 182 -11.23 -7.55 -15.10
C HIS A 182 -10.56 -6.18 -14.87
N LEU A 183 -10.59 -5.61 -13.65
CA LEU A 183 -10.00 -4.30 -13.39
C LEU A 183 -8.49 -4.26 -13.67
N LEU A 184 -7.75 -5.29 -13.26
CA LEU A 184 -6.30 -5.34 -13.47
C LEU A 184 -5.95 -5.51 -14.95
N ASP A 185 -6.61 -6.45 -15.62
CA ASP A 185 -6.42 -6.68 -17.06
C ASP A 185 -6.74 -5.43 -17.87
N ASN A 186 -7.89 -4.81 -17.62
CA ASN A 186 -8.29 -3.61 -18.33
C ASN A 186 -7.34 -2.44 -18.05
N PHE A 187 -6.81 -2.32 -16.82
CA PHE A 187 -5.81 -1.31 -16.47
C PHE A 187 -4.55 -1.48 -17.33
N ILE A 188 -4.01 -2.70 -17.41
CA ILE A 188 -2.80 -2.96 -18.21
C ILE A 188 -3.09 -2.79 -19.70
N ASP A 189 -4.18 -3.36 -20.20
CA ASP A 189 -4.52 -3.38 -21.62
C ASP A 189 -4.79 -1.96 -22.15
N SER A 190 -5.38 -1.09 -21.33
CA SER A 190 -5.62 0.32 -21.68
C SER A 190 -4.34 1.16 -21.67
N ASN A 191 -3.27 0.65 -21.05
CA ASN A 191 -1.96 1.29 -20.94
C ASN A 191 -0.86 0.52 -21.72
N LYS A 192 -1.25 -0.42 -22.60
CA LYS A 192 -0.34 -1.40 -23.22
C LYS A 192 0.81 -0.81 -24.02
N HIS A 193 0.60 0.35 -24.65
CA HIS A 193 1.57 0.98 -25.54
C HIS A 193 2.59 1.89 -24.84
N ARG A 194 2.29 2.35 -23.62
CA ARG A 194 3.08 3.39 -22.95
C ARG A 194 3.61 2.98 -21.59
N TYR A 195 2.79 2.26 -20.81
CA TYR A 195 3.12 1.97 -19.41
C TYR A 195 3.13 0.49 -19.05
N ALA A 196 2.84 -0.42 -19.99
CA ALA A 196 2.85 -1.84 -19.67
C ALA A 196 4.16 -2.31 -19.03
N LYS A 197 5.32 -1.88 -19.55
CA LYS A 197 6.64 -2.15 -18.93
C LYS A 197 6.66 -1.69 -17.47
N HIS A 198 6.41 -0.40 -17.21
CA HIS A 198 6.51 0.14 -15.86
C HIS A 198 5.46 -0.44 -14.90
N ILE A 199 4.24 -0.74 -15.38
CA ILE A 199 3.20 -1.43 -14.60
C ILE A 199 3.65 -2.84 -14.22
N VAL A 200 4.13 -3.62 -15.18
CA VAL A 200 4.59 -5.00 -14.95
C VAL A 200 5.82 -5.02 -14.03
N SER A 201 6.78 -4.11 -14.22
CA SER A 201 7.91 -3.93 -13.30
C SER A 201 7.43 -3.63 -11.87
N ASN A 202 6.47 -2.72 -11.70
CA ASN A 202 5.89 -2.44 -10.38
C ASN A 202 5.17 -3.66 -9.79
N LEU A 203 4.48 -4.46 -10.60
CA LEU A 203 3.86 -5.70 -10.13
C LEU A 203 4.91 -6.68 -9.59
N ILE A 204 6.04 -6.81 -10.27
CA ILE A 204 7.15 -7.65 -9.81
C ILE A 204 7.70 -7.08 -8.48
N SER A 205 8.07 -5.81 -8.41
CA SER A 205 8.69 -5.19 -7.23
C SER A 205 7.87 -5.32 -5.94
N TYR A 206 6.55 -5.24 -6.03
CA TYR A 206 5.67 -5.22 -4.87
C TYR A 206 5.01 -6.57 -4.57
N TYR A 207 4.92 -7.48 -5.54
CA TYR A 207 4.10 -8.68 -5.43
C TYR A 207 4.80 -9.96 -5.91
N GLU A 208 6.11 -9.94 -6.13
CA GLU A 208 6.90 -11.13 -6.52
C GLU A 208 6.77 -12.30 -5.55
N ASN A 209 6.23 -12.13 -4.35
CA ASN A 209 6.15 -13.16 -3.31
C ASN A 209 5.20 -14.30 -3.67
N ASP A 210 4.23 -14.06 -4.54
CA ASP A 210 3.33 -15.11 -5.06
C ASP A 210 3.75 -15.48 -6.49
N ILE A 211 4.14 -16.74 -6.69
CA ILE A 211 4.51 -17.26 -8.01
C ILE A 211 3.40 -17.10 -9.06
N ASN A 212 2.13 -17.06 -8.66
CA ASN A 212 1.01 -16.86 -9.57
C ASN A 212 1.01 -15.44 -10.16
N ILE A 213 1.48 -14.46 -9.39
CA ILE A 213 1.65 -13.09 -9.87
C ILE A 213 2.87 -13.00 -10.80
N LEU A 214 3.97 -13.70 -10.47
CA LEU A 214 5.14 -13.78 -11.37
C LEU A 214 4.79 -14.44 -12.71
N ASN A 215 4.02 -15.53 -12.70
CA ASN A 215 3.51 -16.16 -13.91
C ASN A 215 2.64 -15.21 -14.73
N TYR A 216 1.74 -14.47 -14.09
CA TYR A 216 0.95 -13.45 -14.77
C TYR A 216 1.82 -12.36 -15.40
N CYS A 217 2.85 -11.88 -14.69
CA CYS A 217 3.81 -10.92 -15.24
C CYS A 217 4.53 -11.49 -16.46
N LEU A 218 4.95 -12.76 -16.41
CA LEU A 218 5.60 -13.45 -17.54
C LEU A 218 4.69 -13.50 -18.77
N ASP A 219 3.40 -13.79 -18.56
CA ASP A 219 2.41 -13.80 -19.65
C ASP A 219 2.23 -12.40 -20.26
N LYS A 220 2.22 -11.34 -19.45
CA LYS A 220 2.15 -9.95 -19.96
C LYS A 220 3.43 -9.52 -20.68
N VAL A 221 4.60 -9.92 -20.18
CA VAL A 221 5.89 -9.70 -20.84
C VAL A 221 5.87 -10.32 -22.24
N LYS A 222 5.42 -11.57 -22.37
CA LYS A 222 5.30 -12.24 -23.68
C LYS A 222 4.24 -11.59 -24.57
N LYS A 223 3.04 -11.32 -24.04
CA LYS A 223 1.90 -10.73 -24.79
C LYS A 223 2.28 -9.37 -25.41
N TYR A 224 3.04 -8.56 -24.69
CA TYR A 224 3.39 -7.20 -25.09
C TYR A 224 4.83 -7.03 -25.55
N ASN A 225 5.59 -8.13 -25.66
CA ASN A 225 7.01 -8.13 -26.01
C ASN A 225 7.81 -7.10 -25.18
N LEU A 226 7.63 -7.15 -23.85
CA LEU A 226 8.22 -6.18 -22.94
C LEU A 226 9.66 -6.56 -22.62
N THR A 227 10.48 -5.52 -22.47
CA THR A 227 11.82 -5.64 -21.94
C THR A 227 11.83 -5.13 -20.50
N ILE A 228 12.04 -6.02 -19.53
CA ILE A 228 12.02 -5.67 -18.10
C ILE A 228 13.46 -5.57 -17.58
N ASP A 229 13.77 -4.43 -16.99
CA ASP A 229 15.02 -4.22 -16.28
C ASP A 229 14.86 -4.64 -14.81
N PRO A 230 15.94 -5.13 -14.15
CA PRO A 230 15.90 -5.56 -12.76
C PRO A 230 15.34 -4.48 -11.84
N CYS A 231 14.28 -4.82 -11.10
CA CYS A 231 13.52 -3.89 -10.28
C CYS A 231 14.27 -3.42 -9.03
N HIS A 232 15.12 -4.29 -8.47
CA HIS A 232 16.00 -3.95 -7.37
C HIS A 232 17.37 -3.74 -7.99
N TYR A 233 17.89 -2.53 -7.86
CA TYR A 233 19.13 -2.12 -8.52
C TYR A 233 20.27 -3.14 -8.41
N GLU A 234 20.29 -3.99 -7.37
CA GLU A 234 21.27 -5.04 -7.14
C GLU A 234 20.83 -6.47 -7.56
N PHE A 235 19.54 -6.79 -7.54
CA PHE A 235 19.05 -8.16 -7.79
C PHE A 235 17.81 -8.19 -8.68
N LYS A 236 17.67 -9.26 -9.46
CA LYS A 236 16.53 -9.44 -10.36
C LYS A 236 15.25 -9.70 -9.57
N LEU A 237 15.31 -10.54 -8.55
CA LEU A 237 14.22 -10.87 -7.64
C LEU A 237 14.74 -10.92 -6.20
N SER A 238 13.89 -10.65 -5.21
CA SER A 238 14.32 -10.86 -3.83
C SER A 238 14.39 -12.35 -3.46
N PHE A 239 15.17 -12.65 -2.41
CA PHE A 239 15.46 -14.00 -1.91
C PHE A 239 14.27 -14.65 -1.17
N ARG A 240 13.11 -14.71 -1.83
CA ARG A 240 11.84 -15.22 -1.27
C ARG A 240 11.45 -16.60 -1.79
N HIS A 241 12.09 -17.08 -2.85
CA HIS A 241 11.75 -18.33 -3.52
C HIS A 241 12.89 -19.34 -3.51
N SER A 242 12.57 -20.60 -3.76
CA SER A 242 13.57 -21.65 -4.03
C SER A 242 14.51 -21.24 -5.17
N LEU A 243 15.74 -21.79 -5.17
CA LEU A 243 16.74 -21.44 -6.20
C LEU A 243 16.24 -21.76 -7.61
N LYS A 244 15.45 -22.83 -7.73
CA LYS A 244 14.79 -23.23 -8.98
C LYS A 244 13.91 -22.10 -9.54
N TYR A 245 13.01 -21.53 -8.72
CA TYR A 245 12.12 -20.47 -9.17
C TYR A 245 12.86 -19.15 -9.38
N MET A 246 13.80 -18.82 -8.50
CA MET A 246 14.67 -17.64 -8.66
C MET A 246 15.37 -17.64 -10.02
N ASN A 247 16.03 -18.74 -10.38
CA ASN A 247 16.70 -18.88 -11.67
C ASN A 247 15.72 -18.86 -12.85
N PHE A 248 14.56 -19.51 -12.71
CA PHE A 248 13.55 -19.53 -13.77
C PHE A 248 13.04 -18.11 -14.09
N TYR A 249 12.55 -17.38 -13.09
CA TYR A 249 11.97 -16.05 -13.32
C TYR A 249 13.05 -15.01 -13.64
N SER A 250 14.24 -15.09 -13.03
CA SER A 250 15.36 -14.20 -13.36
C SER A 250 15.77 -14.28 -14.84
N ASN A 251 15.70 -15.48 -15.43
CA ASN A 251 16.05 -15.70 -16.83
C ASN A 251 14.92 -15.40 -17.82
N ASN A 252 13.66 -15.49 -17.39
CA ASN A 252 12.50 -15.38 -18.27
C ASN A 252 11.78 -14.03 -18.19
N LEU A 253 11.92 -13.28 -17.09
CA LEU A 253 11.32 -11.96 -16.93
C LEU A 253 12.27 -10.84 -17.35
N PHE A 254 13.57 -10.96 -17.03
CA PHE A 254 14.51 -9.85 -17.14
C PHE A 254 15.49 -10.01 -18.30
N ASN A 255 16.06 -8.86 -18.68
CA ASN A 255 17.20 -8.83 -19.59
C ASN A 255 18.38 -9.66 -19.08
N LYS A 256 19.17 -10.17 -20.03
CA LYS A 256 20.47 -10.78 -19.74
C LYS A 256 21.44 -9.70 -19.27
N ASN A 257 22.29 -10.10 -18.33
CA ASN A 257 23.39 -9.28 -17.84
C ASN A 257 24.48 -9.15 -18.91
N ASN A 258 25.18 -8.02 -18.91
CA ASN A 258 26.42 -7.84 -19.66
C ASN A 258 27.65 -8.23 -18.83
N LEU A 259 27.52 -8.23 -17.50
CA LEU A 259 28.56 -8.56 -16.55
C LEU A 259 28.33 -9.95 -15.95
N TYR A 260 29.43 -10.66 -15.73
CA TYR A 260 29.45 -11.99 -15.13
C TYR A 260 30.54 -12.05 -14.07
N LEU A 261 30.26 -12.76 -13.00
CA LEU A 261 31.17 -13.05 -11.92
C LEU A 261 31.75 -14.46 -12.08
N LYS A 262 33.07 -14.59 -12.00
CA LYS A 262 33.79 -15.85 -12.01
C LYS A 262 34.54 -16.03 -10.68
N CYS A 263 34.05 -16.94 -9.87
CA CYS A 263 34.66 -17.34 -8.61
C CYS A 263 35.41 -18.68 -8.75
N ARG A 264 36.16 -19.06 -7.71
CA ARG A 264 36.70 -20.43 -7.60
C ARG A 264 35.59 -21.46 -7.41
N ASP A 265 34.55 -21.08 -6.68
CA ASP A 265 33.34 -21.88 -6.52
C ASP A 265 32.37 -21.60 -7.68
N ASN A 266 32.08 -22.64 -8.46
CA ASN A 266 31.14 -22.56 -9.57
C ASN A 266 29.72 -22.30 -9.07
N TYR A 267 29.34 -22.86 -7.91
CA TYR A 267 27.98 -22.68 -7.37
C TYR A 267 27.68 -21.21 -7.05
N THR A 268 28.60 -20.54 -6.34
CA THR A 268 28.50 -19.10 -6.07
C THR A 268 28.48 -18.28 -7.36
N SER A 269 29.32 -18.63 -8.35
CA SER A 269 29.34 -17.96 -9.66
C SER A 269 27.97 -18.06 -10.35
N ASP A 270 27.42 -19.26 -10.46
CA ASP A 270 26.15 -19.54 -11.11
C ASP A 270 24.99 -18.84 -10.40
N PHE A 271 25.01 -18.84 -9.06
CA PHE A 271 24.00 -18.17 -8.24
C PHE A 271 23.98 -16.66 -8.51
N ILE A 272 25.14 -16.00 -8.42
CA ILE A 272 25.24 -14.55 -8.61
C ILE A 272 24.85 -14.17 -10.05
N ASN A 273 25.41 -14.86 -11.04
CA ASN A 273 25.17 -14.56 -12.45
C ASN A 273 23.70 -14.73 -12.87
N SER A 274 22.99 -15.66 -12.23
CA SER A 274 21.58 -15.90 -12.52
C SER A 274 20.67 -14.85 -11.86
N ASN A 275 21.01 -14.39 -10.64
CA ASN A 275 20.06 -13.67 -9.78
C ASN A 275 20.39 -12.19 -9.54
N PHE A 276 21.63 -11.76 -9.78
CA PHE A 276 22.03 -10.37 -9.63
C PHE A 276 21.83 -9.61 -10.94
N SER A 277 21.65 -8.29 -10.85
CA SER A 277 21.73 -7.39 -11.99
C SER A 277 23.20 -7.03 -12.28
N ASP A 278 23.48 -6.43 -13.44
CA ASP A 278 24.81 -5.86 -13.74
C ASP A 278 25.28 -4.89 -12.64
N ARG A 279 24.36 -4.05 -12.15
CA ARG A 279 24.67 -3.11 -11.08
C ARG A 279 24.95 -3.82 -9.75
N GLY A 280 24.26 -4.91 -9.43
CA GLY A 280 24.56 -5.72 -8.25
C GLY A 280 25.92 -6.42 -8.32
N ILE A 281 26.26 -6.96 -9.49
CA ILE A 281 27.57 -7.58 -9.74
C ILE A 281 28.69 -6.54 -9.56
N LYS A 282 28.48 -5.32 -10.08
CA LYS A 282 29.46 -4.22 -10.00
C LYS A 282 29.59 -3.64 -8.59
N SER A 283 28.48 -3.40 -7.90
CA SER A 283 28.49 -2.68 -6.62
C SER A 283 29.18 -3.47 -5.53
N ARG A 284 29.02 -4.81 -5.53
CA ARG A 284 29.45 -5.72 -4.44
C ARG A 284 29.02 -5.24 -3.05
N ALA A 285 28.04 -4.35 -2.99
CA ALA A 285 27.58 -3.70 -1.78
C ALA A 285 26.17 -4.23 -1.51
N LEU A 286 26.07 -5.10 -0.51
CA LEU A 286 24.82 -5.72 -0.12
C LEU A 286 24.61 -5.50 1.38
N SER A 287 23.37 -5.23 1.79
CA SER A 287 23.06 -5.10 3.21
C SER A 287 23.31 -6.42 3.95
N GLU A 288 23.69 -6.33 5.23
CA GLU A 288 23.93 -7.52 6.06
C GLU A 288 22.71 -8.45 6.16
N VAL A 289 21.51 -7.90 6.05
CA VAL A 289 20.26 -8.68 6.01
C VAL A 289 20.23 -9.60 4.79
N TYR A 290 20.52 -9.07 3.60
CA TYR A 290 20.53 -9.85 2.38
C TYR A 290 21.69 -10.85 2.34
N LYS A 291 22.87 -10.49 2.84
CA LYS A 291 24.00 -11.44 2.98
C LYS A 291 23.63 -12.63 3.87
N LYS A 292 22.99 -12.36 5.00
CA LYS A 292 22.51 -13.40 5.92
C LYS A 292 21.46 -14.29 5.27
N ASP A 293 20.50 -13.69 4.56
CA ASP A 293 19.48 -14.45 3.83
C ASP A 293 20.11 -15.36 2.78
N MET A 294 21.09 -14.87 2.01
CA MET A 294 21.81 -15.69 1.02
C MET A 294 22.53 -16.89 1.65
N LEU A 295 23.24 -16.65 2.75
CA LEU A 295 23.96 -17.70 3.46
C LEU A 295 22.99 -18.74 4.04
N VAL A 296 21.92 -18.29 4.70
CA VAL A 296 20.98 -19.17 5.39
C VAL A 296 20.09 -19.95 4.42
N LYS A 297 19.63 -19.31 3.33
CA LYS A 297 18.66 -19.90 2.39
C LYS A 297 19.32 -20.69 1.28
N TYR A 298 20.47 -20.22 0.78
CA TYR A 298 21.13 -20.79 -0.39
C TYR A 298 22.57 -21.25 -0.13
N ASN A 299 23.08 -21.13 1.11
CA ASN A 299 24.44 -21.48 1.46
C ASN A 299 25.50 -20.73 0.61
N VAL A 300 25.22 -19.46 0.29
CA VAL A 300 26.15 -18.58 -0.44
C VAL A 300 26.72 -17.54 0.53
N ASN A 301 28.02 -17.61 0.80
CA ASN A 301 28.70 -16.62 1.63
C ASN A 301 29.13 -15.42 0.78
N PHE A 302 28.35 -14.34 0.83
CA PHE A 302 28.63 -13.14 0.03
C PHE A 302 29.99 -12.50 0.36
N ASN A 303 30.54 -12.69 1.56
CA ASN A 303 31.84 -12.11 1.92
C ASN A 303 33.01 -12.80 1.20
N GLU A 304 32.82 -14.01 0.68
CA GLU A 304 33.84 -14.74 -0.10
C GLU A 304 33.87 -14.29 -1.58
N ILE A 305 32.94 -13.43 -2.00
CA ILE A 305 32.83 -12.94 -3.38
C ILE A 305 33.89 -11.86 -3.71
N VAL A 306 34.55 -11.30 -2.69
CA VAL A 306 35.58 -10.27 -2.88
C VAL A 306 36.71 -10.75 -3.80
N ASP A 307 37.03 -12.04 -3.76
CA ASP A 307 38.11 -12.67 -4.51
C ASP A 307 37.72 -13.11 -5.94
N CYS A 308 36.47 -12.89 -6.35
CA CYS A 308 36.00 -13.28 -7.68
C CYS A 308 36.36 -12.25 -8.75
N GLU A 309 36.54 -12.71 -9.99
CA GLU A 309 36.80 -11.89 -11.18
C GLU A 309 35.48 -11.44 -11.81
N ILE A 310 35.40 -10.19 -12.30
CA ILE A 310 34.27 -9.71 -13.11
C ILE A 310 34.68 -9.74 -14.57
N ILE A 311 33.87 -10.37 -15.40
CA ILE A 311 34.04 -10.52 -16.84
C ILE A 311 32.93 -9.72 -17.53
N SER A 312 33.29 -8.96 -18.57
CA SER A 312 32.34 -8.26 -19.45
C SER A 312 32.23 -9.00 -20.77
N ASN A 313 31.01 -9.15 -21.30
CA ASN A 313 30.79 -9.68 -22.65
C ASN A 313 30.93 -8.61 -23.76
N ASN A 314 31.10 -7.34 -23.42
CA ASN A 314 31.28 -6.24 -24.39
C ASN A 314 32.66 -5.57 -24.20
N GLU A 315 33.43 -5.47 -25.28
CA GLU A 315 34.75 -4.79 -25.32
C GLU A 315 34.65 -3.25 -25.21
N ASN A 316 33.44 -2.68 -25.35
CA ASN A 316 33.21 -1.24 -25.16
C ASN A 316 32.78 -0.95 -23.71
N ASN A 317 33.80 -0.75 -22.86
CA ASN A 317 33.65 -0.25 -21.51
C ASN A 317 32.99 1.15 -21.48
N ASP A 318 32.25 1.39 -20.40
CA ASP A 318 31.81 2.69 -19.85
C ASP A 318 30.44 3.26 -20.22
N LYS A 319 29.63 2.60 -21.02
CA LYS A 319 28.19 2.89 -21.04
C LYS A 319 27.42 1.74 -20.42
N VAL A 320 27.33 1.74 -19.10
CA VAL A 320 26.06 1.32 -18.49
C VAL A 320 25.05 2.21 -19.19
N ILE A 321 24.23 1.62 -20.05
CA ILE A 321 23.01 2.28 -20.48
C ILE A 321 22.23 2.37 -19.17
N ASP A 322 22.44 3.44 -18.39
CA ASP A 322 21.36 4.01 -17.63
C ASP A 322 20.25 4.05 -18.67
N SER A 323 19.22 3.23 -18.47
CA SER A 323 18.06 3.30 -19.33
C SER A 323 17.74 4.77 -19.39
N GLU A 324 18.02 5.40 -20.53
CA GLU A 324 17.40 6.66 -20.86
C GLU A 324 15.95 6.32 -20.63
N ASP A 325 15.37 6.88 -19.55
CA ASP A 325 13.94 7.01 -19.45
C ASP A 325 13.62 7.59 -20.82
N GLU A 326 13.10 6.76 -21.74
CA GLU A 326 12.69 7.22 -23.05
C GLU A 326 11.94 8.52 -22.74
N ASP A 327 12.38 9.62 -23.35
CA ASP A 327 11.81 10.94 -23.13
C ASP A 327 10.33 10.88 -23.54
N ILE A 328 9.49 10.34 -22.66
CA ILE A 328 8.05 10.32 -22.80
C ILE A 328 7.70 11.77 -22.60
N ASP A 329 7.45 12.44 -23.73
CA ASP A 329 7.02 13.82 -23.83
C ASP A 329 6.08 14.14 -22.66
N ASN A 330 6.42 15.19 -21.90
CA ASN A 330 5.77 15.55 -20.64
C ASN A 330 4.26 15.83 -20.78
N ASN A 331 3.78 16.04 -22.01
CA ASN A 331 2.35 16.19 -22.33
C ASN A 331 1.61 14.86 -22.55
N GLU A 332 2.31 13.74 -22.74
CA GLU A 332 1.72 12.42 -23.06
C GLU A 332 1.63 11.46 -21.86
N ARG A 333 2.07 11.88 -20.67
CA ARG A 333 2.14 11.03 -19.47
C ARG A 333 0.80 10.83 -18.74
N ILE A 334 -0.26 10.47 -19.46
CA ILE A 334 -1.59 10.26 -18.89
C ILE A 334 -1.85 8.76 -18.78
N ILE A 335 -2.15 8.30 -17.57
CA ILE A 335 -2.60 6.92 -17.33
C ILE A 335 -4.02 6.78 -17.83
N HIS A 336 -4.23 5.84 -18.75
CA HIS A 336 -5.49 5.64 -19.45
C HIS A 336 -6.34 4.58 -18.76
N TYR A 337 -6.61 4.71 -17.45
CA TYR A 337 -7.62 3.88 -16.78
C TYR A 337 -8.04 4.47 -15.43
N ASN A 338 -9.35 4.57 -15.20
CA ASN A 338 -9.90 5.10 -13.95
C ASN A 338 -10.64 4.00 -13.17
N THR A 339 -9.94 3.34 -12.25
CA THR A 339 -10.51 2.31 -11.37
C THR A 339 -11.72 2.83 -10.59
N LYS A 340 -11.70 4.10 -10.16
CA LYS A 340 -12.81 4.71 -9.44
C LYS A 340 -14.10 4.69 -10.25
N GLU A 341 -14.05 5.19 -11.48
CA GLU A 341 -15.22 5.27 -12.35
C GLU A 341 -15.73 3.89 -12.75
N ASN A 342 -14.83 2.96 -13.04
CA ASN A 342 -15.21 1.59 -13.35
C ASN A 342 -15.86 0.89 -12.15
N LEU A 343 -15.33 1.09 -10.94
CA LEU A 343 -15.93 0.54 -9.73
C LEU A 343 -17.32 1.14 -9.46
N ILE A 344 -17.50 2.46 -9.66
CA ILE A 344 -18.82 3.11 -9.57
C ILE A 344 -19.79 2.51 -10.58
N LYS A 345 -19.39 2.36 -11.85
CA LYS A 345 -20.26 1.75 -12.88
C LYS A 345 -20.71 0.33 -12.53
N ILE A 346 -19.87 -0.43 -11.81
CA ILE A 346 -20.20 -1.79 -11.41
C ILE A 346 -21.12 -1.82 -10.19
N ILE A 347 -20.85 -0.97 -9.19
CA ILE A 347 -21.57 -0.99 -7.89
C ILE A 347 -22.84 -0.14 -7.92
N ASP A 348 -22.78 1.01 -8.59
CA ASP A 348 -23.85 2.01 -8.67
C ASP A 348 -23.99 2.54 -10.12
N PRO A 349 -24.50 1.70 -11.05
CA PRO A 349 -24.62 2.06 -12.47
C PRO A 349 -25.60 3.22 -12.73
N GLN A 350 -26.48 3.52 -11.78
CA GLN A 350 -27.46 4.61 -11.90
C GLN A 350 -26.88 5.96 -11.48
N TYR A 351 -25.68 5.98 -10.91
CA TYR A 351 -25.04 7.20 -10.49
C TYR A 351 -24.75 8.11 -11.68
N SER A 352 -25.52 9.21 -11.80
CA SER A 352 -25.38 10.18 -12.88
C SER A 352 -24.43 11.33 -12.55
N GLY A 353 -23.93 11.40 -11.32
CA GLY A 353 -23.00 12.44 -10.86
C GLY A 353 -23.63 13.84 -10.72
N ILE A 354 -23.53 14.42 -9.53
CA ILE A 354 -23.74 15.87 -9.32
C ILE A 354 -22.46 16.53 -8.82
N LEU A 355 -21.59 15.80 -8.13
CA LEU A 355 -20.31 16.28 -7.62
C LEU A 355 -19.25 16.31 -8.73
N SER A 356 -19.24 17.39 -9.52
CA SER A 356 -18.17 17.65 -10.49
C SER A 356 -17.04 18.44 -9.84
N TYR A 357 -15.97 17.75 -9.44
CA TYR A 357 -14.74 18.40 -9.01
C TYR A 357 -13.89 18.73 -10.25
N LYS A 358 -13.71 20.02 -10.53
CA LYS A 358 -12.69 20.45 -11.50
C LYS A 358 -11.37 20.55 -10.76
N ASP A 359 -10.54 19.54 -10.95
CA ASP A 359 -9.23 19.40 -10.32
C ASP A 359 -8.28 20.49 -10.84
N LYS A 360 -8.36 21.69 -10.27
CA LYS A 360 -7.36 22.74 -10.48
C LYS A 360 -6.39 22.66 -9.31
N TYR A 361 -5.27 21.99 -9.57
CA TYR A 361 -4.13 21.77 -8.65
C TYR A 361 -3.52 23.03 -8.03
N TYR A 362 -3.96 24.22 -8.44
CA TYR A 362 -3.46 25.47 -7.90
C TYR A 362 -4.20 25.81 -6.61
N GLU A 363 -3.47 25.83 -5.50
CA GLU A 363 -3.83 26.56 -4.29
C GLU A 363 -3.98 28.04 -4.67
N ASN A 364 -5.13 28.39 -5.21
CA ASN A 364 -5.45 29.78 -5.44
C ASN A 364 -5.66 30.38 -4.05
N TYR A 365 -4.78 31.30 -3.66
CA TYR A 365 -4.90 32.16 -2.48
C TYR A 365 -6.07 33.15 -2.61
N THR A 366 -7.15 32.74 -3.25
CA THR A 366 -8.42 33.43 -3.24
C THR A 366 -8.88 33.59 -1.80
N ASN A 367 -9.39 34.79 -1.49
CA ASN A 367 -10.03 35.09 -0.22
C ASN A 367 -11.10 34.02 0.08
N ILE A 368 -10.76 33.07 0.97
CA ILE A 368 -11.59 31.91 1.30
C ILE A 368 -12.98 32.31 1.76
N TYR A 369 -13.15 33.50 2.36
CA TYR A 369 -14.46 34.00 2.77
C TYR A 369 -15.43 34.26 1.61
N LYS A 370 -14.95 34.25 0.36
CA LYS A 370 -15.76 34.34 -0.88
C LYS A 370 -16.27 32.99 -1.37
N PHE A 371 -15.80 31.87 -0.82
CA PHE A 371 -16.27 30.54 -1.16
C PHE A 371 -17.78 30.42 -0.97
N VAL A 372 -18.44 29.83 -1.97
CA VAL A 372 -19.90 29.71 -2.03
C VAL A 372 -20.40 28.92 -0.84
N PHE A 373 -19.69 27.85 -0.48
CA PHE A 373 -20.02 27.01 0.66
C PHE A 373 -19.99 27.80 1.97
N ILE A 374 -18.97 28.62 2.18
CA ILE A 374 -18.84 29.43 3.40
C ILE A 374 -19.96 30.47 3.48
N LYS A 375 -20.17 31.21 2.39
CA LYS A 375 -21.18 32.28 2.34
C LYS A 375 -22.59 31.75 2.57
N ASN A 376 -22.91 30.61 1.95
CA ASN A 376 -24.28 30.09 1.93
C ASN A 376 -24.62 29.21 3.13
N TYR A 377 -23.64 28.49 3.70
CA TYR A 377 -23.89 27.49 4.73
C TYR A 377 -23.18 27.82 6.06
N LEU A 378 -21.86 28.12 6.07
CA LEU A 378 -21.12 28.31 7.33
C LEU A 378 -21.35 29.65 8.04
N ARG A 379 -22.09 30.59 7.44
CA ARG A 379 -22.52 31.84 8.09
C ARG A 379 -23.92 31.78 8.69
N LYS A 380 -24.65 30.68 8.47
CA LYS A 380 -26.06 30.56 8.86
C LYS A 380 -26.22 29.44 9.89
N TYR A 381 -26.65 29.80 11.09
CA TYR A 381 -26.85 28.83 12.17
C TYR A 381 -27.69 27.62 11.74
N LYS A 382 -28.85 27.87 11.10
CA LYS A 382 -29.76 26.80 10.65
C LYS A 382 -29.12 25.85 9.65
N GLU A 383 -28.25 26.33 8.77
CA GLU A 383 -27.60 25.45 7.79
C GLU A 383 -26.48 24.63 8.44
N ILE A 384 -25.73 25.20 9.38
CA ILE A 384 -24.73 24.44 10.14
C ILE A 384 -25.39 23.38 11.02
N ASP A 385 -26.54 23.69 11.62
CA ASP A 385 -27.31 22.73 12.41
C ASP A 385 -27.76 21.53 11.56
N LYS A 386 -28.23 21.76 10.32
CA LYS A 386 -28.54 20.69 9.37
C LYS A 386 -27.30 19.87 9.00
N ILE A 387 -26.19 20.54 8.66
CA ILE A 387 -24.90 19.88 8.36
C ILE A 387 -24.49 18.96 9.51
N LEU A 388 -24.59 19.45 10.75
CA LEU A 388 -24.14 18.72 11.92
C LEU A 388 -25.07 17.53 12.25
N LYS A 389 -26.38 17.69 12.11
CA LYS A 389 -27.37 16.65 12.44
C LYS A 389 -27.52 15.58 11.37
N ASP A 390 -27.25 15.90 10.10
CA ASP A 390 -27.39 14.97 8.99
C ASP A 390 -26.17 15.03 8.05
N PRO A 391 -25.28 14.02 8.07
CA PRO A 391 -24.15 13.94 7.16
C PRO A 391 -24.58 13.94 5.68
N ASN A 392 -25.75 13.39 5.36
CA ASN A 392 -26.25 13.32 3.97
C ASN A 392 -26.68 14.70 3.46
N TYR A 393 -27.01 15.62 4.35
CA TYR A 393 -27.34 16.99 3.96
C TYR A 393 -26.19 17.60 3.16
N VAL A 394 -24.93 17.45 3.61
CA VAL A 394 -23.74 17.94 2.90
C VAL A 394 -23.60 17.32 1.52
N LEU A 395 -23.88 16.03 1.38
CA LEU A 395 -23.78 15.29 0.11
C LEU A 395 -24.86 15.71 -0.89
N SER A 396 -26.03 16.14 -0.40
CA SER A 396 -27.14 16.62 -1.23
C SER A 396 -26.93 18.03 -1.81
N LEU A 397 -25.92 18.76 -1.34
CA LEU A 397 -25.71 20.14 -1.74
C LEU A 397 -25.17 20.22 -3.17
N LYS A 398 -25.90 20.92 -4.04
CA LYS A 398 -25.47 21.22 -5.41
C LYS A 398 -24.50 22.39 -5.39
N ILE A 399 -23.21 22.11 -5.20
CA ILE A 399 -22.15 23.11 -5.14
C ILE A 399 -21.11 22.78 -6.22
N ASP A 400 -20.84 23.74 -7.10
CA ASP A 400 -19.69 23.67 -8.01
C ASP A 400 -18.44 24.03 -7.22
N ILE A 401 -17.50 23.08 -7.10
CA ILE A 401 -16.30 23.21 -6.27
C ILE A 401 -15.10 23.32 -7.19
N SER A 402 -14.58 24.54 -7.31
CA SER A 402 -13.43 24.85 -8.15
C SER A 402 -12.13 25.09 -7.36
N ASN A 403 -12.15 24.88 -6.04
CA ASN A 403 -11.02 25.16 -5.15
C ASN A 403 -10.83 24.03 -4.12
N TYR A 404 -9.58 23.56 -3.96
CA TYR A 404 -9.24 22.52 -3.00
C TYR A 404 -9.54 22.90 -1.54
N ASN A 405 -9.30 24.14 -1.14
CA ASN A 405 -9.56 24.58 0.24
C ASN A 405 -11.06 24.55 0.56
N GLU A 406 -11.93 24.88 -0.42
CA GLU A 406 -13.38 24.76 -0.26
C GLU A 406 -13.79 23.28 -0.12
N LEU A 407 -13.19 22.38 -0.92
CA LEU A 407 -13.37 20.94 -0.78
C LEU A 407 -12.93 20.43 0.60
N LEU A 408 -11.77 20.85 1.08
CA LEU A 408 -11.27 20.48 2.40
C LEU A 408 -12.23 20.93 3.50
N ILE A 409 -12.76 22.16 3.42
CA ILE A 409 -13.76 22.66 4.36
C ILE A 409 -15.02 21.78 4.35
N ILE A 410 -15.53 21.41 3.16
CA ILE A 410 -16.71 20.54 3.02
C ILE A 410 -16.45 19.16 3.64
N LYS A 411 -15.29 18.55 3.35
CA LYS A 411 -14.86 17.29 3.97
C LYS A 411 -14.83 17.40 5.48
N LEU A 412 -14.22 18.44 6.03
CA LEU A 412 -14.13 18.66 7.48
C LEU A 412 -15.50 18.87 8.13
N CYS A 413 -16.44 19.54 7.45
CA CYS A 413 -17.83 19.64 7.92
C CYS A 413 -18.54 18.29 7.95
N TYR A 414 -18.36 17.47 6.90
CA TYR A 414 -18.88 16.11 6.85
C TYR A 414 -18.29 15.25 7.97
N ILE A 415 -16.98 15.31 8.20
CA ILE A 415 -16.32 14.61 9.32
C ILE A 415 -16.87 15.06 10.67
N ALA A 416 -17.06 16.37 10.90
CA ALA A 416 -17.64 16.87 12.15
C ALA A 416 -19.07 16.32 12.37
N SER A 417 -19.87 16.23 11.29
CA SER A 417 -21.19 15.61 11.31
C SER A 417 -21.13 14.12 11.66
N LEU A 418 -20.19 13.36 11.07
CA LEU A 418 -19.98 11.95 11.42
C LEU A 418 -19.61 11.76 12.90
N ILE A 419 -18.74 12.62 13.43
CA ILE A 419 -18.36 12.58 14.84
C ILE A 419 -19.57 12.89 15.74
N TYR A 420 -20.35 13.92 15.42
CA TYR A 420 -21.57 14.29 16.16
C TYR A 420 -22.56 13.13 16.23
N ASN A 421 -22.76 12.46 15.09
CA ASN A 421 -23.67 11.31 14.95
C ASN A 421 -23.06 9.98 15.41
N ARG A 422 -21.92 9.99 16.09
CA ARG A 422 -21.24 8.79 16.63
C ARG A 422 -20.99 7.72 15.56
N ALA A 423 -20.68 8.14 14.35
CA ALA A 423 -20.33 7.24 13.26
C ALA A 423 -19.09 6.42 13.59
N ASN A 424 -18.87 5.36 12.82
CA ASN A 424 -17.78 4.42 13.06
C ASN A 424 -16.40 5.11 12.97
N LYS A 425 -15.56 4.96 14.00
CA LYS A 425 -14.23 5.58 14.05
C LYS A 425 -13.31 5.11 12.93
N PHE A 426 -13.34 3.84 12.56
CA PHE A 426 -12.50 3.32 11.47
C PHE A 426 -12.84 4.02 10.15
N ILE A 427 -14.13 4.21 9.85
CA ILE A 427 -14.56 4.97 8.68
C ILE A 427 -14.03 6.40 8.74
N ILE A 428 -14.20 7.09 9.87
CA ILE A 428 -13.70 8.46 10.04
C ILE A 428 -12.17 8.53 9.83
N TYR A 429 -11.40 7.59 10.39
CA TYR A 429 -9.95 7.53 10.18
C TYR A 429 -9.56 7.34 8.73
N VAL A 430 -10.26 6.45 8.00
CA VAL A 430 -10.00 6.22 6.56
C VAL A 430 -10.31 7.48 5.75
N LEU A 431 -11.47 8.12 5.99
CA LEU A 431 -11.86 9.34 5.29
C LEU A 431 -10.91 10.51 5.58
N MET A 432 -10.41 10.62 6.81
CA MET A 432 -9.46 11.67 7.18
C MET A 432 -8.02 11.39 6.76
N TYR A 433 -7.62 10.13 6.54
CA TYR A 433 -6.21 9.72 6.41
C TYR A 433 -5.40 10.59 5.46
N TYR A 434 -5.94 10.90 4.29
CA TYR A 434 -5.21 11.69 3.31
C TYR A 434 -4.97 13.14 3.77
N ASP A 435 -6.05 13.82 4.15
CA ASP A 435 -5.98 15.21 4.60
C ASP A 435 -5.17 15.32 5.90
N CYS A 436 -5.20 14.29 6.75
CA CYS A 436 -4.30 14.14 7.89
C CYS A 436 -2.84 14.08 7.47
N LYS A 437 -2.46 13.33 6.43
CA LYS A 437 -1.04 13.23 5.99
C LYS A 437 -0.56 14.54 5.37
N ARG A 438 -1.39 15.21 4.57
CA ARG A 438 -1.00 16.43 3.83
C ARG A 438 -1.02 17.69 4.67
N PHE A 439 -2.04 17.88 5.50
CA PHE A 439 -2.26 19.12 6.26
C PHE A 439 -2.09 18.92 7.76
N TYR A 440 -1.44 17.82 8.15
CA TYR A 440 -1.21 17.34 9.52
C TYR A 440 -2.41 17.43 10.48
N ILE A 441 -3.63 17.49 9.94
CA ILE A 441 -4.88 17.41 10.70
C ILE A 441 -4.92 16.02 11.36
N LYS A 442 -5.50 15.89 12.56
CA LYS A 442 -5.65 14.57 13.19
C LYS A 442 -6.94 14.48 13.98
N LEU A 443 -7.49 13.27 14.08
CA LEU A 443 -8.59 12.97 14.98
C LEU A 443 -8.05 12.50 16.34
N ARG A 444 -8.44 13.17 17.42
CA ARG A 444 -8.14 12.74 18.79
C ARG A 444 -9.34 13.04 19.69
N ASN A 445 -9.74 12.07 20.52
CA ASN A 445 -10.85 12.24 21.47
C ASN A 445 -12.13 12.80 20.82
N ASN A 446 -12.47 12.33 19.62
CA ASN A 446 -13.62 12.83 18.84
C ASN A 446 -13.54 14.34 18.52
N LYS A 447 -12.32 14.85 18.33
CA LYS A 447 -12.04 16.24 17.93
C LYS A 447 -11.06 16.26 16.77
N ILE A 448 -11.27 17.18 15.86
CA ILE A 448 -10.41 17.46 14.70
C ILE A 448 -9.37 18.48 15.16
N ILE A 449 -8.12 18.05 15.23
CA ILE A 449 -7.00 18.85 15.72
C ILE A 449 -6.17 19.36 14.54
N PHE A 450 -5.93 20.67 14.52
CA PHE A 450 -4.97 21.34 13.65
C PHE A 450 -3.69 21.59 14.47
N ASN A 451 -2.55 20.98 14.14
CA ASN A 451 -1.27 21.23 14.82
C ASN A 451 -0.51 22.43 14.18
N GLY A 452 -0.67 23.63 14.75
CA GLY A 452 -0.27 24.92 14.18
C GLY A 452 1.20 25.08 13.71
N GLU A 453 2.16 24.41 14.33
CA GLU A 453 3.60 24.62 14.09
C GLU A 453 4.10 24.40 12.64
N LYS A 454 3.34 23.75 11.74
CA LYS A 454 3.88 23.29 10.43
C LYS A 454 2.99 23.53 9.20
N TYR A 455 1.96 24.39 9.25
CA TYR A 455 1.04 24.52 8.11
C TYR A 455 1.15 25.80 7.28
N PRO A 456 0.77 25.73 5.98
CA PRO A 456 0.49 26.91 5.18
C PRO A 456 -0.58 27.80 5.82
N ASN A 457 -0.47 29.12 5.64
CA ASN A 457 -1.45 30.13 6.11
C ASN A 457 -2.92 29.79 5.73
N SER A 458 -3.14 29.08 4.63
CA SER A 458 -4.47 28.63 4.20
C SER A 458 -5.16 27.74 5.24
N ILE A 459 -4.43 26.84 5.89
CA ILE A 459 -4.95 25.91 6.89
C ILE A 459 -5.32 26.63 8.18
N TYR A 460 -4.52 27.61 8.60
CA TYR A 460 -4.85 28.46 9.75
C TYR A 460 -6.15 29.25 9.51
N ASN A 461 -6.33 29.77 8.30
CA ASN A 461 -7.55 30.48 7.95
C ASN A 461 -8.78 29.54 7.89
N ILE A 462 -8.61 28.30 7.40
CA ILE A 462 -9.65 27.26 7.47
C ILE A 462 -10.06 26.98 8.93
N TYR A 463 -9.08 26.78 9.81
CA TYR A 463 -9.33 26.59 11.25
C TYR A 463 -10.14 27.76 11.84
N ASN A 464 -9.74 29.00 11.54
CA ASN A 464 -10.43 30.20 12.03
C ASN A 464 -11.88 30.30 11.54
N ILE A 465 -12.16 29.90 10.30
CA ILE A 465 -13.55 29.85 9.81
C ILE A 465 -14.36 28.83 10.60
N LEU A 466 -13.82 27.61 10.73
CA LEU A 466 -14.53 26.48 11.33
C LEU A 466 -14.78 26.67 12.83
N THR A 467 -13.95 27.45 13.52
CA THR A 467 -14.10 27.75 14.97
C THR A 467 -14.89 29.02 15.27
N ARG A 468 -15.14 29.88 14.27
CA ARG A 468 -15.84 31.17 14.44
C ARG A 468 -17.19 31.21 13.73
N THR A 469 -17.81 30.06 13.47
CA THR A 469 -19.18 30.01 12.95
C THR A 469 -20.19 30.41 14.04
N PRO A 470 -21.44 30.79 13.71
CA PRO A 470 -22.46 31.07 14.72
C PRO A 470 -22.89 29.84 15.55
N HIS A 471 -22.43 28.63 15.25
CA HIS A 471 -22.90 27.40 15.87
C HIS A 471 -21.87 26.81 16.87
N LYS A 472 -21.99 27.16 18.15
CA LYS A 472 -21.01 26.80 19.21
C LYS A 472 -20.70 25.30 19.31
N VAL A 473 -21.70 24.44 19.19
CA VAL A 473 -21.50 22.98 19.25
C VAL A 473 -20.65 22.49 18.07
N PHE A 474 -20.86 23.07 16.89
CA PHE A 474 -20.09 22.73 15.68
C PHE A 474 -18.63 23.18 15.85
N ASN A 475 -18.42 24.42 16.29
CA ASN A 475 -17.08 24.98 16.54
C ASN A 475 -16.29 24.10 17.51
N SER A 476 -16.95 23.51 18.51
CA SER A 476 -16.30 22.69 19.52
C SER A 476 -15.60 21.45 18.96
N TYR A 477 -15.89 21.01 17.73
CA TYR A 477 -15.22 19.86 17.11
C TYR A 477 -13.85 20.18 16.56
N PHE A 478 -13.48 21.45 16.41
CA PHE A 478 -12.21 21.89 15.84
C PHE A 478 -11.35 22.51 16.94
N ILE A 479 -10.12 22.04 17.09
CA ILE A 479 -9.21 22.49 18.15
C ILE A 479 -7.83 22.77 17.54
N ASN A 480 -7.20 23.86 17.99
CA ASN A 480 -5.77 24.08 17.82
C ASN A 480 -5.11 23.98 19.22
N PRO A 481 -4.19 23.03 19.46
CA PRO A 481 -3.55 22.86 20.76
C PRO A 481 -2.84 24.11 21.27
N GLU A 482 -2.39 24.99 20.38
CA GLU A 482 -1.66 26.21 20.72
C GLU A 482 -2.56 27.33 21.26
N SER A 483 -3.88 27.28 21.06
CA SER A 483 -4.79 28.30 21.62
C SER A 483 -5.05 28.14 23.11
N HIS A 484 -4.51 27.10 23.76
CA HIS A 484 -4.62 26.88 25.21
C HIS A 484 -3.37 27.26 26.01
N TYR A 485 -2.28 27.69 25.37
CA TYR A 485 -1.08 28.16 26.07
C TYR A 485 -1.13 29.65 26.46
N ASN A 486 -2.15 30.40 26.04
CA ASN A 486 -2.29 31.84 26.33
C ASN A 486 -3.40 32.20 27.33
N GLU A 487 -4.03 31.22 27.99
CA GLU A 487 -5.07 31.48 29.03
C GLU A 487 -4.65 31.01 30.44
N PHE A 488 -3.40 30.59 30.62
CA PHE A 488 -2.80 30.34 31.94
C PHE A 488 -1.38 30.90 32.00
N PHE A 489 -1.27 32.23 31.99
CA PHE A 489 -0.19 32.97 32.63
C PHE A 489 -0.75 34.25 33.24
#